data_AF-A0A957TP46-F1
#
_entry.id   AF-A0A957TP46-F1
#
_cell.length_a   1.000
_cell.length_b   1.000
_cell.length_c   1.000
_cell.angle_alpha   90.00
_cell.angle_beta   90.00
_cell.angle_gamma   90.00
#
_symmetry.space_group_name_H-M   'P 1'
#
loop_
_entity.id
_entity.type
_entity.pdbx_description
1 polymer ?
#
loop_
_entity_poly.entity_id
_entity_poly.type
_entity_poly.pdbx_seq_one_letter_code
_entity_poly.pdbx_strand_id
1 'polypeptide(L)'
;MSTDIFLSYSHQDSDIMAKLRADLSRAGFSVWTDEGLEPGTASWQRAIRRALREARCMVVILSPDAEQSKWVEIELGWAERFGLRIFPVLAKGEFDDAVPFSLVHVQQVDIRTAYENVEIALLPTLQRHLGVAEPVGDAEVREEMTHPMAFDWVPIPAGAFRMGSDKTQDKDAYDDETPQHSVAVADFKIARVPVTVAQFAAFVDATGHRTTAEKEGSAQGWSGKEWEVIQGAYWAAPRGPESHVRDKVDHPVTCVSWHDANAFCAWATEMYRAAGQQIEIRLPTEAEWEKAAR
;
A
#
# COMPACT_ATOMS: atom_id res chain seq x y z
N MET A 1 3.88 -28.30 9.36
CA MET A 1 4.21 -27.48 10.55
C MET A 1 4.01 -26.04 10.12
N SER A 2 3.40 -25.20 10.96
CA SER A 2 3.26 -23.77 10.63
C SER A 2 4.65 -23.15 10.54
N THR A 3 4.91 -22.37 9.50
CA THR A 3 6.14 -21.57 9.38
C THR A 3 5.82 -20.18 9.93
N ASP A 4 6.66 -19.66 10.82
CA ASP A 4 6.47 -18.30 11.34
C ASP A 4 7.05 -17.29 10.35
N ILE A 5 8.29 -17.52 9.93
CA ILE A 5 9.08 -16.55 9.16
C ILE A 5 9.51 -17.17 7.83
N PHE A 6 9.18 -16.49 6.73
CA PHE A 6 9.85 -16.67 5.45
C PHE A 6 11.07 -15.73 5.39
N LEU A 7 12.28 -16.29 5.28
CA LEU A 7 13.51 -15.49 5.22
C LEU A 7 13.99 -15.39 3.77
N SER A 8 13.81 -14.21 3.17
CA SER A 8 14.24 -13.87 1.81
C SER A 8 15.63 -13.21 1.82
N TYR A 9 16.50 -13.60 0.88
CA TYR A 9 17.89 -13.15 0.80
C TYR A 9 18.47 -13.42 -0.59
N SER A 10 19.58 -12.75 -0.93
CA SER A 10 20.42 -13.16 -2.06
C SER A 10 21.37 -14.29 -1.64
N HIS A 11 21.63 -15.27 -2.50
CA HIS A 11 22.63 -16.31 -2.20
C HIS A 11 24.04 -15.75 -1.91
N GLN A 12 24.35 -14.53 -2.37
CA GLN A 12 25.60 -13.81 -2.04
C GLN A 12 25.65 -13.32 -0.58
N ASP A 13 24.52 -13.34 0.13
CA ASP A 13 24.38 -12.98 1.55
C ASP A 13 24.19 -14.20 2.46
N SER A 14 24.62 -15.38 2.01
CA SER A 14 24.45 -16.65 2.74
C SER A 14 25.08 -16.64 4.13
N ASP A 15 26.15 -15.87 4.34
CA ASP A 15 26.81 -15.69 5.65
C ASP A 15 25.91 -14.97 6.65
N ILE A 16 25.31 -13.85 6.25
CA ILE A 16 24.40 -13.05 7.08
C ILE A 16 23.08 -13.80 7.28
N MET A 17 22.58 -14.45 6.24
CA MET A 17 21.39 -15.29 6.30
C MET A 17 21.55 -16.41 7.33
N ALA A 18 22.65 -17.16 7.28
CA ALA A 18 22.88 -18.27 8.21
C ALA A 18 22.90 -17.79 9.67
N LYS A 19 23.56 -16.65 9.92
CA LYS A 19 23.62 -16.04 11.26
C LYS A 19 22.24 -15.58 11.74
N LEU A 20 21.53 -14.80 10.92
CA LEU A 20 20.20 -14.30 11.26
C LEU A 20 19.19 -15.43 11.48
N ARG A 21 19.22 -16.46 10.63
CA ARG A 21 18.39 -17.67 10.76
C ARG A 21 18.65 -18.37 12.10
N ALA A 22 19.91 -18.51 12.52
CA ALA A 22 20.26 -19.13 13.79
C ALA A 22 19.71 -18.34 14.98
N ASP A 23 19.76 -17.00 14.92
CA ASP A 23 19.28 -16.13 15.99
C ASP A 23 17.76 -16.10 16.09
N LEU A 24 17.06 -16.03 14.94
CA LEU A 24 15.60 -16.18 14.87
C LEU A 24 15.14 -17.55 15.41
N SER A 25 15.86 -18.62 15.05
CA SER A 25 15.54 -19.97 15.55
C SER A 25 15.79 -20.09 17.06
N ARG A 26 16.85 -19.47 17.59
CA ARG A 26 17.14 -19.44 19.03
C ARG A 26 16.09 -18.66 19.82
N ALA A 27 15.52 -17.62 19.21
CA ALA A 27 14.40 -16.87 19.75
C ALA A 27 13.06 -17.62 19.70
N GLY A 28 13.04 -18.85 19.16
CA GLY A 28 11.88 -19.74 19.16
C GLY A 28 11.01 -19.68 17.90
N PHE A 29 11.43 -18.94 16.86
CA PHE A 29 10.69 -18.87 15.60
C PHE A 29 11.00 -20.06 14.68
N SER A 30 9.98 -20.56 13.98
CA SER A 30 10.19 -21.46 12.85
C SER A 30 10.51 -20.66 11.58
N VAL A 31 11.70 -20.88 11.00
CA VAL A 31 12.21 -20.12 9.85
C VAL A 31 12.33 -21.00 8.62
N TRP A 32 11.75 -20.56 7.51
CA TRP A 32 11.88 -21.17 6.20
C TRP A 32 12.86 -20.38 5.32
N THR A 33 13.73 -21.09 4.61
CA THR A 33 14.63 -20.57 3.57
C THR A 33 14.59 -21.49 2.35
N ASP A 34 15.09 -21.01 1.22
CA ASP A 34 15.22 -21.80 -0.02
C ASP A 34 16.48 -22.70 -0.07
N GLU A 35 17.22 -22.80 1.04
CA GLU A 35 18.46 -23.59 1.12
C GLU A 35 18.23 -25.06 0.73
N GLY A 36 19.05 -25.53 -0.21
CA GLY A 36 18.99 -26.92 -0.69
C GLY A 36 17.93 -27.19 -1.75
N LEU A 37 17.22 -26.17 -2.25
CA LEU A 37 16.32 -26.28 -3.40
C LEU A 37 17.03 -25.84 -4.68
N GLU A 38 16.88 -26.58 -5.78
CA GLU A 38 17.42 -26.19 -7.09
C GLU A 38 16.56 -25.09 -7.76
N PRO A 39 17.11 -23.88 -7.99
CA PRO A 39 16.37 -22.77 -8.58
C PRO A 39 15.83 -23.07 -9.99
N GLY A 40 14.67 -22.51 -10.32
CA GLY A 40 14.09 -22.60 -11.67
C GLY A 40 13.29 -23.88 -11.97
N THR A 41 13.15 -24.80 -11.02
CA THR A 41 12.30 -26.00 -11.19
C THR A 41 10.83 -25.73 -10.82
N ALA A 42 9.90 -26.47 -11.42
CA ALA A 42 8.47 -26.35 -11.13
C ALA A 42 8.07 -26.82 -9.71
N SER A 43 8.94 -27.58 -9.05
CA SER A 43 8.87 -27.94 -7.63
C SER A 43 9.33 -26.79 -6.74
N TRP A 44 10.42 -26.12 -7.11
CA TRP A 44 10.97 -24.95 -6.40
C TRP A 44 9.97 -23.78 -6.35
N GLN A 45 9.38 -23.40 -7.48
CA GLN A 45 8.37 -22.32 -7.51
C GLN A 45 7.11 -22.63 -6.69
N ARG A 46 6.77 -23.92 -6.56
CA ARG A 46 5.62 -24.40 -5.77
C ARG A 46 5.93 -24.39 -4.29
N ALA A 47 7.16 -24.75 -3.93
CA ALA A 47 7.66 -24.74 -2.56
C ALA A 47 7.68 -23.32 -1.99
N ILE A 48 8.22 -22.34 -2.75
CA ILE A 48 8.26 -20.93 -2.34
C ILE A 48 6.85 -20.35 -2.17
N ARG A 49 5.98 -20.52 -3.17
CA ARG A 49 4.59 -20.04 -3.08
C ARG A 49 3.82 -20.65 -1.92
N ARG A 50 4.09 -21.92 -1.60
CA ARG A 50 3.51 -22.59 -0.45
C ARG A 50 4.07 -22.03 0.86
N ALA A 51 5.38 -21.88 0.95
CA ALA A 51 6.03 -21.34 2.14
C ALA A 51 5.59 -19.91 2.43
N LEU A 52 5.49 -19.04 1.42
CA LEU A 52 4.98 -17.68 1.57
C LEU A 52 3.52 -17.62 2.02
N ARG A 53 2.68 -18.58 1.57
CA ARG A 53 1.28 -18.67 2.01
C ARG A 53 1.14 -19.19 3.44
N GLU A 54 2.02 -20.10 3.85
CA GLU A 54 2.01 -20.70 5.19
C GLU A 54 2.76 -19.86 6.23
N ALA A 55 3.65 -18.97 5.78
CA ALA A 55 4.38 -18.04 6.64
C ALA A 55 3.46 -16.97 7.23
N ARG A 56 3.80 -16.49 8.42
CA ARG A 56 3.05 -15.44 9.12
C ARG A 56 3.63 -14.05 8.83
N CYS A 57 4.94 -13.98 8.60
CA CYS A 57 5.63 -12.80 8.11
C CYS A 57 6.83 -13.14 7.23
N MET A 58 7.34 -12.13 6.53
CA MET A 58 8.61 -12.20 5.80
C MET A 58 9.66 -11.36 6.53
N VAL A 59 10.85 -11.92 6.68
CA VAL A 59 12.07 -11.13 6.95
C VAL A 59 12.87 -11.12 5.66
N VAL A 60 13.33 -9.96 5.22
CA VAL A 60 14.13 -9.83 4.00
C VAL A 60 15.47 -9.18 4.33
N ILE A 61 16.56 -9.81 3.91
CA ILE A 61 17.91 -9.27 4.03
C ILE A 61 18.16 -8.34 2.85
N LEU A 62 18.44 -7.07 3.15
CA LEU A 62 18.71 -6.04 2.17
C LEU A 62 20.22 -5.84 1.99
N SER A 63 20.64 -5.88 0.72
CA SER A 63 22.00 -5.70 0.24
C SER A 63 21.94 -5.30 -1.24
N PRO A 64 23.04 -4.78 -1.83
CA PRO A 64 23.09 -4.54 -3.27
C PRO A 64 22.86 -5.80 -4.11
N ASP A 65 23.27 -6.96 -3.60
CA ASP A 65 23.04 -8.24 -4.26
C ASP A 65 21.57 -8.70 -4.17
N ALA A 66 20.86 -8.32 -3.11
CA ALA A 66 19.45 -8.60 -2.92
C ALA A 66 18.57 -7.68 -3.79
N GLU A 67 18.94 -6.40 -3.92
CA GLU A 67 18.27 -5.44 -4.81
C GLU A 67 18.31 -5.92 -6.27
N GLN A 68 19.45 -6.42 -6.73
CA GLN A 68 19.63 -6.92 -8.09
C GLN A 68 19.08 -8.35 -8.29
N SER A 69 18.61 -9.00 -7.22
CA SER A 69 18.12 -10.37 -7.28
C SER A 69 16.68 -10.42 -7.75
N LYS A 70 16.47 -10.90 -8.98
CA LYS A 70 15.14 -11.22 -9.52
C LYS A 70 14.31 -12.12 -8.62
N TRP A 71 14.96 -12.96 -7.81
CA TRP A 71 14.26 -13.87 -6.91
C TRP A 71 13.73 -13.16 -5.67
N VAL A 72 14.53 -12.27 -5.07
CA VAL A 72 14.09 -11.42 -3.96
C VAL A 72 12.94 -10.53 -4.43
N GLU A 73 13.04 -9.94 -5.63
CA GLU A 73 11.96 -9.16 -6.24
C GLU A 73 10.66 -9.97 -6.40
N ILE A 74 10.75 -11.20 -6.93
CA ILE A 74 9.60 -12.10 -7.09
C ILE A 74 8.98 -12.44 -5.73
N GLU A 75 9.80 -12.76 -4.73
CA GLU A 75 9.34 -13.11 -3.38
C GLU A 75 8.66 -11.94 -2.68
N LEU A 76 9.23 -10.74 -2.79
CA LEU A 76 8.62 -9.50 -2.28
C LEU A 76 7.26 -9.26 -2.93
N GLY A 77 7.16 -9.40 -4.26
CA GLY A 77 5.88 -9.28 -4.96
C GLY A 77 4.84 -10.32 -4.51
N TRP A 78 5.26 -11.54 -4.17
CA TRP A 78 4.36 -12.54 -3.59
C TRP A 78 3.99 -12.25 -2.14
N ALA A 79 4.92 -11.77 -1.32
CA ALA A 79 4.65 -11.38 0.06
C ALA A 79 3.65 -10.23 0.13
N GLU A 80 3.83 -9.20 -0.70
CA GLU A 80 2.86 -8.11 -0.86
C GLU A 80 1.50 -8.63 -1.29
N ARG A 81 1.46 -9.49 -2.31
CA ARG A 81 0.21 -10.09 -2.81
C ARG A 81 -0.52 -10.92 -1.75
N PHE A 82 0.22 -11.58 -0.85
CA PHE A 82 -0.36 -12.35 0.24
C PHE A 82 -0.63 -11.51 1.50
N GLY A 83 -0.32 -10.21 1.49
CA GLY A 83 -0.46 -9.34 2.65
C GLY A 83 0.47 -9.72 3.80
N LEU A 84 1.58 -10.40 3.50
CA LEU A 84 2.57 -10.77 4.50
C LEU A 84 3.24 -9.50 5.02
N ARG A 85 3.34 -9.38 6.35
CA ARG A 85 4.13 -8.29 6.95
C ARG A 85 5.60 -8.53 6.61
N ILE A 86 6.24 -7.54 6.01
CA ILE A 86 7.67 -7.59 5.65
C ILE A 86 8.48 -6.82 6.69
N PHE A 87 9.54 -7.45 7.19
CA PHE A 87 10.51 -6.89 8.12
C PHE A 87 11.87 -6.79 7.42
N PRO A 88 12.23 -5.62 6.86
CA PRO A 88 13.48 -5.46 6.14
C PRO A 88 14.65 -5.29 7.10
N VAL A 89 15.75 -5.98 6.82
CA VAL A 89 16.99 -5.96 7.59
C VAL A 89 18.11 -5.48 6.68
N LEU A 90 18.57 -4.24 6.86
CA LEU A 90 19.64 -3.66 6.06
C LEU A 90 20.99 -4.16 6.54
N ALA A 91 21.62 -4.99 5.70
CA ALA A 91 22.79 -5.77 6.07
C ALA A 91 24.07 -5.33 5.35
N LYS A 92 23.97 -4.86 4.10
CA LYS A 92 25.07 -4.32 3.30
C LYS A 92 24.56 -3.18 2.41
N GLY A 93 25.48 -2.40 1.85
CA GLY A 93 25.16 -1.31 0.93
C GLY A 93 24.58 -0.07 1.62
N GLU A 94 24.12 0.86 0.80
CA GLU A 94 23.43 2.08 1.18
C GLU A 94 21.94 1.99 0.82
N PHE A 95 21.16 2.96 1.29
CA PHE A 95 19.73 2.98 1.01
C PHE A 95 19.43 2.90 -0.50
N ASP A 96 20.21 3.62 -1.32
CA ASP A 96 19.96 3.75 -2.75
C ASP A 96 20.26 2.50 -3.58
N ASP A 97 21.13 1.60 -3.09
CA ASP A 97 21.54 0.41 -3.82
C ASP A 97 21.14 -0.91 -3.16
N ALA A 98 20.73 -0.90 -1.89
CA ALA A 98 20.37 -2.11 -1.16
C ALA A 98 18.87 -2.25 -0.88
N VAL A 99 18.09 -1.17 -1.00
CA VAL A 99 16.67 -1.15 -0.63
C VAL A 99 15.81 -1.20 -1.90
N PRO A 100 15.10 -2.32 -2.15
CA PRO A 100 14.14 -2.39 -3.24
C PRO A 100 13.11 -1.27 -3.14
N PHE A 101 12.70 -0.72 -4.28
CA PHE A 101 11.76 0.37 -4.33
C PHE A 101 10.45 0.09 -3.57
N SER A 102 10.00 -1.17 -3.57
CA SER A 102 8.83 -1.60 -2.81
C SER A 102 8.94 -1.42 -1.29
N LEU A 103 10.16 -1.33 -0.74
CA LEU A 103 10.40 -1.31 0.70
C LEU A 103 10.90 0.04 1.24
N VAL A 104 11.00 1.07 0.38
CA VAL A 104 11.45 2.41 0.78
C VAL A 104 10.58 3.05 1.87
N HIS A 105 9.31 2.65 1.94
CA HIS A 105 8.32 3.15 2.90
C HIS A 105 8.27 2.32 4.19
N VAL A 106 9.04 1.24 4.28
CA VAL A 106 9.06 0.31 5.42
C VAL A 106 10.26 0.61 6.30
N GLN A 107 10.03 0.83 7.59
CA GLN A 107 11.12 0.99 8.56
C GLN A 107 12.01 -0.26 8.56
N GLN A 108 13.31 -0.05 8.45
CA GLN A 108 14.30 -1.11 8.36
C GLN A 108 15.04 -1.27 9.69
N VAL A 109 15.47 -2.49 9.98
CA VAL A 109 16.46 -2.74 11.03
C VAL A 109 17.84 -2.69 10.38
N ASP A 110 18.60 -1.63 10.65
CA ASP A 110 19.96 -1.48 10.14
C ASP A 110 20.93 -2.28 11.02
N ILE A 111 21.62 -3.26 10.43
CA ILE A 111 22.61 -4.09 11.12
C ILE A 111 24.03 -3.89 10.57
N ARG A 112 24.24 -2.94 9.64
CA ARG A 112 25.52 -2.73 8.93
C ARG A 112 26.66 -2.42 9.89
N THR A 113 26.38 -1.62 10.92
CA THR A 113 27.38 -1.16 11.91
C THR A 113 27.21 -1.79 13.29
N ALA A 114 26.04 -2.39 13.57
CA ALA A 114 25.68 -2.92 14.88
C ALA A 114 24.75 -4.12 14.74
N TYR A 115 25.32 -5.34 14.72
CA TYR A 115 24.52 -6.56 14.60
C TYR A 115 23.57 -6.78 15.79
N GLU A 116 23.89 -6.21 16.97
CA GLU A 116 23.03 -6.19 18.15
C GLU A 116 21.63 -5.60 17.91
N ASN A 117 21.45 -4.81 16.84
CA ASN A 117 20.13 -4.34 16.38
C ASN A 117 19.15 -5.47 16.06
N VAL A 118 19.63 -6.68 15.78
CA VAL A 118 18.78 -7.88 15.72
C VAL A 118 18.08 -8.12 17.05
N GLU A 119 18.81 -8.11 18.16
CA GLU A 119 18.27 -8.39 19.50
C GLU A 119 17.44 -7.22 20.05
N ILE A 120 17.87 -5.98 19.84
CA ILE A 120 17.20 -4.82 20.44
C ILE A 120 16.01 -4.29 19.62
N ALA A 121 15.95 -4.58 18.31
CA ALA A 121 14.91 -4.05 17.44
C ALA A 121 14.15 -5.13 16.66
N LEU A 122 14.83 -6.06 15.99
CA LEU A 122 14.16 -7.05 15.15
C LEU A 122 13.38 -8.08 15.96
N LEU A 123 14.03 -8.77 16.91
CA LEU A 123 13.40 -9.83 17.70
C LEU A 123 12.18 -9.34 18.50
N PRO A 124 12.23 -8.22 19.23
CA PRO A 124 11.07 -7.70 19.96
C PRO A 124 9.91 -7.34 19.03
N THR A 125 10.23 -6.84 17.83
CA THR A 125 9.23 -6.49 16.83
C THR A 125 8.56 -7.74 16.26
N LEU A 126 9.33 -8.79 15.95
CA LEU A 126 8.80 -10.07 15.47
C LEU A 126 7.99 -10.79 16.54
N GLN A 127 8.43 -10.79 17.80
CA GLN A 127 7.70 -11.36 18.93
C GLN A 127 6.32 -10.69 19.08
N ARG A 128 6.29 -9.35 19.07
CA ARG A 128 5.04 -8.58 19.10
C ARG A 128 4.13 -8.91 17.92
N HIS A 129 4.68 -8.99 16.71
CA HIS A 129 3.91 -9.28 15.51
C HIS A 129 3.33 -10.69 15.50
N LEU A 130 4.12 -11.68 15.94
CA LEU A 130 3.75 -13.09 15.91
C LEU A 130 3.00 -13.54 17.18
N GLY A 131 2.73 -12.63 18.12
CA GLY A 131 2.06 -12.95 19.38
C GLY A 131 2.87 -13.94 20.23
N VAL A 132 4.18 -13.99 20.04
CA VAL A 132 5.09 -14.76 20.89
C VAL A 132 5.38 -13.87 22.08
N ALA A 133 4.73 -14.16 23.21
CA ALA A 133 4.78 -13.30 24.39
C ALA A 133 6.22 -13.12 24.92
N GLU A 134 6.70 -11.87 24.97
CA GLU A 134 7.60 -11.42 26.04
C GLU A 134 6.73 -11.12 27.29
N PRO A 135 7.23 -11.33 28.51
CA PRO A 135 6.43 -11.17 29.72
C PRO A 135 6.09 -9.68 29.98
N VAL A 136 4.80 -9.38 29.74
CA VAL A 136 3.89 -8.37 30.35
C VAL A 136 4.46 -7.06 30.91
N GLY A 137 3.93 -5.96 30.37
CA GLY A 137 3.78 -4.65 31.03
C GLY A 137 2.68 -3.83 30.33
N ASP A 138 1.73 -3.30 31.11
CA ASP A 138 0.36 -2.91 30.73
C ASP A 138 0.18 -1.74 29.72
N ALA A 139 -1.04 -1.76 29.15
CA ALA A 139 -1.89 -0.64 28.72
C ALA A 139 -1.88 -0.20 27.23
N GLU A 140 -2.88 -0.74 26.52
CA GLU A 140 -3.81 -0.07 25.58
C GLU A 140 -3.30 1.09 24.71
N VAL A 141 -3.06 0.83 23.42
CA VAL A 141 -3.59 1.67 22.32
C VAL A 141 -3.96 0.77 21.13
N ARG A 142 -5.14 1.06 20.60
CA ARG A 142 -5.98 0.36 19.62
C ARG A 142 -5.29 -0.09 18.32
N GLU A 143 -5.61 -1.33 17.93
CA GLU A 143 -5.54 -1.84 16.56
C GLU A 143 -6.46 -1.03 15.64
N GLU A 144 -5.90 -0.35 14.64
CA GLU A 144 -6.55 -0.06 13.37
C GLU A 144 -5.47 0.50 12.41
N MET A 145 -5.49 0.08 11.14
CA MET A 145 -4.57 0.45 10.04
C MET A 145 -3.26 -0.36 9.90
N THR A 146 -3.36 -1.61 9.46
CA THR A 146 -2.20 -2.31 8.84
C THR A 146 -2.49 -2.84 7.43
N HIS A 147 -3.49 -2.29 6.74
CA HIS A 147 -3.70 -2.57 5.32
C HIS A 147 -3.47 -1.28 4.52
N PRO A 148 -2.60 -1.26 3.49
CA PRO A 148 -2.37 -0.10 2.62
C PRO A 148 -3.64 0.36 1.86
N MET A 149 -4.75 -0.37 2.00
CA MET A 149 -6.06 -0.05 1.44
C MET A 149 -7.18 0.10 2.49
N ALA A 150 -6.82 0.28 3.76
CA ALA A 150 -7.81 0.65 4.77
C ALA A 150 -8.28 2.08 4.50
N PHE A 151 -9.55 2.24 4.15
CA PHE A 151 -10.19 3.55 4.11
C PHE A 151 -10.68 3.90 5.51
N ASP A 152 -10.37 5.11 5.96
CA ASP A 152 -11.07 5.73 7.09
C ASP A 152 -12.43 6.20 6.59
N TRP A 153 -13.46 5.39 6.88
CA TRP A 153 -14.82 5.62 6.45
C TRP A 153 -15.58 6.50 7.46
N VAL A 154 -16.06 7.65 7.00
CA VAL A 154 -16.89 8.56 7.78
C VAL A 154 -18.37 8.23 7.54
N PRO A 155 -19.16 7.87 8.57
CA PRO A 155 -20.59 7.63 8.42
C PRO A 155 -21.36 8.95 8.26
N ILE A 156 -22.19 9.02 7.21
CA ILE A 156 -23.08 10.14 6.94
C ILE A 156 -24.53 9.67 7.19
N PRO A 157 -25.26 10.29 8.13
CA PRO A 157 -26.60 9.83 8.48
C PRO A 157 -27.61 10.11 7.37
N ALA A 158 -28.60 9.22 7.22
CA ALA A 158 -29.75 9.45 6.35
C ALA A 158 -30.48 10.75 6.71
N GLY A 159 -31.05 11.42 5.73
CA GLY A 159 -31.89 12.59 5.97
C GLY A 159 -31.82 13.66 4.89
N ALA A 160 -32.73 14.62 5.01
CA ALA A 160 -32.80 15.77 4.13
C ALA A 160 -31.75 16.83 4.48
N PHE A 161 -31.21 17.49 3.46
CA PHE A 161 -30.36 18.67 3.59
C PHE A 161 -30.70 19.69 2.50
N ARG A 162 -30.19 20.91 2.66
CA ARG A 162 -30.31 21.97 1.64
C ARG A 162 -29.15 21.85 0.67
N MET A 163 -29.45 21.43 -0.56
CA MET A 163 -28.50 21.30 -1.66
C MET A 163 -28.51 22.57 -2.52
N GLY A 164 -27.34 22.98 -3.01
CA GLY A 164 -27.13 24.20 -3.79
C GLY A 164 -26.95 25.47 -2.94
N SER A 165 -26.86 26.58 -3.63
CA SER A 165 -26.50 27.90 -3.09
C SER A 165 -27.67 28.89 -3.11
N ASP A 166 -27.66 29.83 -2.18
CA ASP A 166 -28.57 30.98 -2.15
C ASP A 166 -27.77 32.24 -2.50
N LYS A 167 -27.99 32.79 -3.70
CA LYS A 167 -27.26 33.98 -4.19
C LYS A 167 -27.45 35.23 -3.34
N THR A 168 -28.47 35.26 -2.48
CA THR A 168 -28.65 36.37 -1.54
C THR A 168 -27.64 36.30 -0.38
N GLN A 169 -27.14 35.11 -0.07
CA GLN A 169 -26.17 34.84 1.00
C GLN A 169 -24.75 34.57 0.45
N ASP A 170 -24.66 33.94 -0.71
CA ASP A 170 -23.42 33.65 -1.43
C ASP A 170 -23.42 34.34 -2.80
N LYS A 171 -22.78 35.52 -2.87
CA LYS A 171 -22.76 36.33 -4.10
C LYS A 171 -21.86 35.75 -5.18
N ASP A 172 -20.95 34.84 -4.82
CA ASP A 172 -20.00 34.22 -5.73
C ASP A 172 -20.56 32.92 -6.35
N ALA A 173 -21.73 32.45 -5.88
CA ALA A 173 -22.42 31.29 -6.43
C ALA A 173 -22.72 31.43 -7.93
N TYR A 174 -22.39 30.40 -8.68
CA TYR A 174 -22.71 30.31 -10.11
C TYR A 174 -24.21 30.07 -10.37
N ASP A 175 -24.67 30.30 -11.60
CA ASP A 175 -26.09 30.15 -11.94
C ASP A 175 -26.57 28.70 -11.81
N ASP A 176 -25.71 27.74 -12.13
CA ASP A 176 -25.94 26.30 -12.05
C ASP A 176 -25.88 25.73 -10.64
N GLU A 177 -25.46 26.51 -9.64
CA GLU A 177 -25.56 26.15 -8.22
C GLU A 177 -26.93 26.49 -7.60
N THR A 178 -27.83 27.12 -8.37
CA THR A 178 -29.14 27.60 -7.91
C THR A 178 -30.29 26.91 -8.67
N PRO A 179 -31.50 26.79 -8.08
CA PRO A 179 -31.90 27.24 -6.75
C PRO A 179 -31.54 26.24 -5.66
N GLN A 180 -31.31 26.75 -4.44
CA GLN A 180 -31.22 25.89 -3.27
C GLN A 180 -32.54 25.15 -3.02
N HIS A 181 -32.49 23.84 -2.90
CA HIS A 181 -33.66 22.96 -2.72
C HIS A 181 -33.39 21.87 -1.68
N SER A 182 -34.44 21.18 -1.22
CA SER A 182 -34.31 20.11 -0.22
C SER A 182 -34.09 18.77 -0.92
N VAL A 183 -33.02 18.06 -0.56
CA VAL A 183 -32.70 16.73 -1.09
C VAL A 183 -32.53 15.76 0.07
N ALA A 184 -33.14 14.57 -0.02
CA ALA A 184 -32.97 13.51 0.95
C ALA A 184 -32.07 12.41 0.38
N VAL A 185 -31.07 12.01 1.15
CA VAL A 185 -30.19 10.87 0.83
C VAL A 185 -30.25 9.84 1.96
N ALA A 186 -30.05 8.57 1.60
CA ALA A 186 -29.92 7.48 2.56
C ALA A 186 -28.65 7.65 3.43
N ASP A 187 -28.48 6.79 4.43
CA ASP A 187 -27.23 6.69 5.14
C ASP A 187 -26.17 6.03 4.25
N PHE A 188 -24.95 6.52 4.33
CA PHE A 188 -23.82 5.97 3.58
C PHE A 188 -22.53 6.25 4.34
N LYS A 189 -21.41 5.76 3.81
CA LYS A 189 -20.08 6.10 4.28
C LYS A 189 -19.28 6.72 3.14
N ILE A 190 -18.42 7.68 3.46
CA ILE A 190 -17.50 8.28 2.50
C ILE A 190 -16.08 8.24 3.07
N ALA A 191 -15.08 8.05 2.21
CA ALA A 191 -13.69 8.08 2.65
C ALA A 191 -13.37 9.49 3.18
N ARG A 192 -12.67 9.58 4.32
CA ARG A 192 -12.30 10.86 4.95
C ARG A 192 -11.43 11.72 4.02
N VAL A 193 -10.59 11.08 3.22
CA VAL A 193 -9.63 11.73 2.33
C VAL A 193 -9.82 11.25 0.89
N PRO A 194 -9.42 12.04 -0.12
CA PRO A 194 -9.33 11.56 -1.49
C PRO A 194 -8.47 10.31 -1.60
N VAL A 195 -8.73 9.50 -2.62
CA VAL A 195 -7.89 8.34 -2.94
C VAL A 195 -6.45 8.80 -3.13
N THR A 196 -5.52 8.18 -2.41
CA THR A 196 -4.11 8.56 -2.46
C THR A 196 -3.40 7.95 -3.65
N VAL A 197 -2.24 8.50 -4.00
CA VAL A 197 -1.32 7.91 -4.99
C VAL A 197 -0.99 6.46 -4.64
N ALA A 198 -0.71 6.14 -3.37
CA ALA A 198 -0.41 4.77 -2.93
C ALA A 198 -1.60 3.82 -3.14
N GLN A 199 -2.81 4.26 -2.80
CA GLN A 199 -4.02 3.45 -3.01
C GLN A 199 -4.27 3.19 -4.50
N PHE A 200 -4.13 4.22 -5.33
CA PHE A 200 -4.31 4.07 -6.78
C PHE A 200 -3.19 3.26 -7.45
N ALA A 201 -1.96 3.34 -6.94
CA ALA A 201 -0.86 2.47 -7.38
C ALA A 201 -1.18 1.00 -7.13
N ALA A 202 -1.67 0.65 -5.94
CA ALA A 202 -2.09 -0.72 -5.62
C ALA A 202 -3.17 -1.25 -6.57
N PHE A 203 -4.10 -0.39 -7.00
CA PHE A 203 -5.09 -0.72 -8.03
C PHE A 203 -4.44 -1.04 -9.38
N VAL A 204 -3.56 -0.16 -9.85
CA VAL A 204 -2.85 -0.33 -11.13
C VAL A 204 -2.00 -1.60 -11.11
N ASP A 205 -1.26 -1.85 -10.04
CA ASP A 205 -0.39 -3.02 -9.91
C ASP A 205 -1.19 -4.33 -9.85
N ALA A 206 -2.31 -4.35 -9.13
CA ALA A 206 -3.14 -5.54 -9.00
C ALA A 206 -3.89 -5.91 -10.28
N THR A 207 -4.21 -4.92 -11.13
CA THR A 207 -5.10 -5.11 -12.29
C THR A 207 -4.41 -4.95 -13.63
N GLY A 208 -3.21 -4.35 -13.67
CA GLY A 208 -2.57 -3.88 -14.90
C GLY A 208 -3.35 -2.74 -15.56
N HIS A 209 -4.17 -2.00 -14.82
CA HIS A 209 -5.01 -0.94 -15.37
C HIS A 209 -4.17 0.17 -15.99
N ARG A 210 -4.41 0.44 -17.27
CA ARG A 210 -3.88 1.63 -17.95
C ARG A 210 -4.91 2.74 -17.91
N THR A 211 -4.55 3.87 -17.33
CA THR A 211 -5.43 5.03 -17.21
C THR A 211 -5.80 5.63 -18.57
N THR A 212 -6.87 6.43 -18.60
CA THR A 212 -7.23 7.19 -19.80
C THR A 212 -6.09 8.10 -20.26
N ALA A 213 -5.42 8.80 -19.33
CA ALA A 213 -4.26 9.64 -19.63
C ALA A 213 -3.09 8.86 -20.26
N GLU A 214 -2.80 7.64 -19.78
CA GLU A 214 -1.77 6.78 -20.38
C GLU A 214 -2.15 6.24 -21.76
N LYS A 215 -3.44 6.11 -22.07
CA LYS A 215 -3.93 5.68 -23.38
C LYS A 215 -3.88 6.84 -24.39
N GLU A 216 -4.25 8.03 -23.94
CA GLU A 216 -4.28 9.26 -24.74
C GLU A 216 -2.90 9.92 -24.86
N GLY A 217 -1.96 9.59 -23.96
CA GLY A 217 -0.60 10.11 -23.95
C GLY A 217 -0.46 11.51 -23.37
N SER A 218 -1.49 12.04 -22.70
CA SER A 218 -1.45 13.37 -22.07
C SER A 218 -2.52 13.51 -20.98
N ALA A 219 -2.38 14.54 -20.14
CA ALA A 219 -3.38 14.96 -19.18
C ALA A 219 -3.44 16.49 -19.09
N GLN A 220 -4.57 17.04 -18.66
CA GLN A 220 -4.65 18.47 -18.32
C GLN A 220 -3.92 18.74 -17.00
N GLY A 221 -3.14 19.82 -16.97
CA GLY A 221 -2.47 20.31 -15.78
C GLY A 221 -2.53 21.83 -15.68
N TRP A 222 -2.43 22.33 -14.45
CA TRP A 222 -2.41 23.76 -14.17
C TRP A 222 -0.96 24.26 -14.12
N SER A 223 -0.61 25.21 -14.99
CA SER A 223 0.73 25.80 -15.06
C SER A 223 1.01 26.85 -13.97
N GLY A 224 -0.01 27.18 -13.16
CA GLY A 224 -0.01 28.35 -12.27
C GLY A 224 -0.74 29.56 -12.86
N LYS A 225 -1.02 29.56 -14.16
CA LYS A 225 -1.70 30.66 -14.88
C LYS A 225 -2.88 30.20 -15.73
N GLU A 226 -2.74 29.05 -16.38
CA GLU A 226 -3.76 28.50 -17.27
C GLU A 226 -3.75 26.97 -17.24
N TRP A 227 -4.84 26.38 -17.74
CA TRP A 227 -4.94 24.95 -17.95
C TRP A 227 -4.33 24.60 -19.30
N GLU A 228 -3.40 23.65 -19.29
CA GLU A 228 -2.69 23.20 -20.48
C GLU A 228 -2.69 21.68 -20.60
N VAL A 229 -2.57 21.17 -21.82
CA VAL A 229 -2.40 19.74 -22.08
C VAL A 229 -0.93 19.40 -21.96
N ILE A 230 -0.57 18.64 -20.93
CA ILE A 230 0.80 18.22 -20.66
C ILE A 230 1.04 16.85 -21.32
N GLN A 231 1.90 16.83 -22.34
CA GLN A 231 2.27 15.60 -23.04
C GLN A 231 3.01 14.65 -22.10
N GLY A 232 2.65 13.36 -22.14
CA GLY A 232 3.21 12.32 -21.28
C GLY A 232 2.81 12.42 -19.81
N ALA A 233 1.90 13.33 -19.44
CA ALA A 233 1.40 13.39 -18.08
C ALA A 233 0.38 12.27 -17.81
N TYR A 234 0.52 11.62 -16.66
CA TYR A 234 -0.39 10.60 -16.14
C TYR A 234 -0.28 10.52 -14.62
N TRP A 235 -1.04 9.64 -13.98
CA TRP A 235 -1.15 9.58 -12.51
C TRP A 235 0.20 9.49 -11.77
N ALA A 236 1.18 8.74 -12.29
CA ALA A 236 2.49 8.60 -11.65
C ALA A 236 3.52 9.67 -12.08
N ALA A 237 3.22 10.45 -13.12
CA ALA A 237 4.03 11.56 -13.61
C ALA A 237 3.13 12.76 -14.01
N PRO A 238 2.44 13.40 -13.05
CA PRO A 238 1.33 14.31 -13.35
C PRO A 238 1.74 15.65 -13.96
N ARG A 239 3.04 15.97 -13.98
CA ARG A 239 3.61 17.16 -14.63
C ARG A 239 4.46 16.81 -15.86
N GLY A 240 4.22 15.65 -16.45
CA GLY A 240 4.93 15.15 -17.62
C GLY A 240 6.10 14.20 -17.28
N PRO A 241 6.85 13.73 -18.29
CA PRO A 241 7.75 12.58 -18.18
C PRO A 241 8.88 12.70 -17.15
N GLU A 242 9.32 13.93 -16.84
CA GLU A 242 10.39 14.17 -15.86
C GLU A 242 9.85 14.25 -14.42
N SER A 243 8.54 14.29 -14.24
CA SER A 243 7.91 14.37 -12.92
C SER A 243 7.62 12.99 -12.33
N HIS A 244 7.47 12.94 -11.02
CA HIS A 244 7.09 11.72 -10.31
C HIS A 244 6.25 12.02 -9.08
N VAL A 245 5.63 10.98 -8.54
CA VAL A 245 4.82 11.00 -7.30
C VAL A 245 5.47 10.27 -6.13
N ARG A 246 6.74 9.86 -6.24
CA ARG A 246 7.47 9.04 -5.25
C ARG A 246 7.49 9.64 -3.83
N ASP A 247 7.59 10.95 -3.74
CA ASP A 247 7.58 11.75 -2.49
C ASP A 247 6.17 12.18 -2.07
N LYS A 248 5.13 11.74 -2.80
CA LYS A 248 3.73 12.19 -2.69
C LYS A 248 2.75 11.03 -2.61
N VAL A 249 3.19 9.90 -2.04
CA VAL A 249 2.40 8.67 -1.94
C VAL A 249 1.07 8.87 -1.19
N ASP A 250 1.04 9.78 -0.21
CA ASP A 250 -0.15 10.12 0.57
C ASP A 250 -0.97 11.29 -0.01
N HIS A 251 -0.50 11.89 -1.12
CA HIS A 251 -1.26 12.95 -1.79
C HIS A 251 -2.41 12.35 -2.61
N PRO A 252 -3.47 13.14 -2.91
CA PRO A 252 -4.52 12.72 -3.82
C PRO A 252 -3.95 12.32 -5.18
N VAL A 253 -4.41 11.19 -5.71
CA VAL A 253 -4.09 10.82 -7.10
C VAL A 253 -4.70 11.85 -8.06
N THR A 254 -3.93 12.24 -9.08
CA THR A 254 -4.35 13.20 -10.12
C THR A 254 -4.24 12.57 -11.50
N CYS A 255 -4.68 13.30 -12.54
CA CYS A 255 -4.63 12.83 -13.93
C CYS A 255 -5.40 11.50 -14.15
N VAL A 256 -6.47 11.30 -13.38
CA VAL A 256 -7.38 10.17 -13.48
C VAL A 256 -8.73 10.65 -14.01
N SER A 257 -9.31 9.89 -14.94
CA SER A 257 -10.63 10.18 -15.49
C SER A 257 -11.77 9.61 -14.63
N TRP A 258 -13.00 10.01 -14.94
CA TRP A 258 -14.19 9.39 -14.36
C TRP A 258 -14.23 7.86 -14.57
N HIS A 259 -13.73 7.38 -15.72
CA HIS A 259 -13.65 5.94 -16.00
C HIS A 259 -12.62 5.23 -15.12
N ASP A 260 -11.48 5.87 -14.88
CA ASP A 260 -10.43 5.33 -14.00
C ASP A 260 -10.91 5.24 -12.55
N ALA A 261 -11.62 6.27 -12.09
CA ALA A 261 -12.17 6.31 -10.74
C ALA A 261 -13.25 5.24 -10.52
N ASN A 262 -14.12 4.99 -11.50
CA ASN A 262 -15.09 3.89 -11.42
C ASN A 262 -14.42 2.51 -11.44
N ALA A 263 -13.38 2.33 -12.28
CA ALA A 263 -12.62 1.10 -12.32
C ALA A 263 -11.94 0.81 -10.97
N PHE A 264 -11.36 1.85 -10.35
CA PHE A 264 -10.82 1.78 -8.99
C PHE A 264 -11.89 1.36 -7.97
N CYS A 265 -13.07 1.99 -7.98
CA CYS A 265 -14.16 1.66 -7.06
C CYS A 265 -14.64 0.21 -7.20
N ALA A 266 -14.78 -0.27 -8.45
CA ALA A 266 -15.17 -1.65 -8.74
C ALA A 266 -14.13 -2.65 -8.21
N TRP A 267 -12.84 -2.39 -8.46
CA TRP A 267 -11.76 -3.22 -7.94
C TRP A 267 -11.71 -3.21 -6.40
N ALA A 268 -11.84 -2.03 -5.77
CA ALA A 268 -11.85 -1.91 -4.33
C ALA A 268 -13.03 -2.69 -3.72
N THR A 269 -14.20 -2.64 -4.35
CA THR A 269 -15.37 -3.47 -3.97
C THR A 269 -15.03 -4.96 -3.95
N GLU A 270 -14.40 -5.47 -5.01
CA GLU A 270 -14.00 -6.89 -5.08
C GLU A 270 -12.96 -7.26 -4.02
N MET A 271 -12.02 -6.35 -3.73
CA MET A 271 -11.04 -6.58 -2.67
C MET A 271 -11.71 -6.66 -1.28
N TYR A 272 -12.61 -5.72 -0.96
CA TYR A 272 -13.35 -5.75 0.31
C TYR A 272 -14.22 -7.00 0.42
N ARG A 273 -14.87 -7.44 -0.67
CA ARG A 273 -15.61 -8.71 -0.73
C ARG A 273 -14.71 -9.92 -0.49
N ALA A 274 -13.53 -9.97 -1.10
CA ALA A 274 -12.57 -11.04 -0.91
C ALA A 274 -12.06 -11.12 0.55
N ALA A 275 -12.01 -9.98 1.25
CA ALA A 275 -11.72 -9.90 2.68
C ALA A 275 -12.92 -10.24 3.59
N GLY A 276 -14.03 -10.73 3.02
CA GLY A 276 -15.24 -11.09 3.75
C GLY A 276 -16.12 -9.91 4.16
N GLN A 277 -15.81 -8.69 3.71
CA GLN A 277 -16.61 -7.50 3.97
C GLN A 277 -17.66 -7.33 2.87
N GLN A 278 -18.93 -7.23 3.26
CA GLN A 278 -20.03 -6.95 2.33
C GLN A 278 -20.20 -5.45 2.15
N ILE A 279 -19.26 -4.82 1.45
CA ILE A 279 -19.27 -3.39 1.13
C ILE A 279 -19.27 -3.20 -0.38
N GLU A 280 -20.05 -2.23 -0.86
CA GLU A 280 -19.98 -1.72 -2.23
C GLU A 280 -19.34 -0.34 -2.20
N ILE A 281 -18.26 -0.17 -2.95
CA ILE A 281 -17.54 1.09 -3.10
C ILE A 281 -17.86 1.64 -4.49
N ARG A 282 -18.29 2.90 -4.53
CA ARG A 282 -18.61 3.65 -5.75
C ARG A 282 -18.29 5.13 -5.56
N LEU A 283 -18.27 5.87 -6.66
CA LEU A 283 -18.30 7.33 -6.58
C LEU A 283 -19.59 7.79 -5.88
N PRO A 284 -19.51 8.83 -5.02
CA PRO A 284 -20.70 9.45 -4.46
C PRO A 284 -21.49 10.12 -5.58
N THR A 285 -22.81 10.18 -5.44
CA THR A 285 -23.60 11.11 -6.25
C THR A 285 -23.26 12.54 -5.84
N GLU A 286 -23.58 13.52 -6.69
CA GLU A 286 -23.39 14.94 -6.36
C GLU A 286 -24.05 15.31 -5.02
N ALA A 287 -25.30 14.90 -4.81
CA ALA A 287 -26.03 15.13 -3.56
C ALA A 287 -25.38 14.46 -2.33
N GLU A 288 -24.80 13.27 -2.47
CA GLU A 288 -24.08 12.60 -1.39
C GLU A 288 -22.78 13.34 -1.07
N TRP A 289 -22.03 13.75 -2.10
CA TRP A 289 -20.79 14.50 -1.93
C TRP A 289 -21.04 15.86 -1.27
N GLU A 290 -22.02 16.64 -1.75
CA GLU A 290 -22.33 17.94 -1.18
C GLU A 290 -22.83 17.82 0.26
N LYS A 291 -23.66 16.82 0.58
CA LYS A 291 -24.08 16.59 1.96
C LYS A 291 -22.90 16.24 2.87
N ALA A 292 -21.97 15.42 2.40
CA ALA A 292 -20.79 15.06 3.17
C ALA A 292 -19.82 16.24 3.40
N ALA A 293 -19.83 17.23 2.51
CA ALA A 293 -18.97 18.41 2.60
C ALA A 293 -19.52 19.51 3.53
N ARG A 294 -20.77 19.41 3.99
CA ARG A 294 -21.45 20.38 4.88
C ARG A 294 -21.33 19.99 6.35
#